data_AF-A0A847L4Z1-F1
#
_entry.id   AF-A0A847L4Z1-F1
#
_cell.length_a   1.000
_cell.length_b   1.000
_cell.length_c   1.000
_cell.angle_alpha   90.00
_cell.angle_beta   90.00
_cell.angle_gamma   90.00
#
_symmetry.space_group_name_H-M   'P 1'
#
loop_
_entity.id
_entity.type
_entity.pdbx_description
1 polymer ?
#
loop_
_entity_poly.entity_id
_entity_poly.type
_entity_poly.pdbx_seq_one_letter_code
_entity_poly.pdbx_strand_id
1 'polypeptide(L)'
;MASSDRHPLEEPNVPSMDGLYWSKYWTQIRLINTFLQRIPTAKVESEEIRKRWIAEAHVLRAYFYLQLVKWYGNVPIFTEPVPLDYDYSKLKKNSFEECARQIVSDCDHALEIEQLPWRITSGAEIHRMTKGIAAAIRSEASLYAASPRFNDGKDLWNWAYEVNKESVELLTSNGYALYDKIQNPSLYSSAYEEYFVQRGEFSANPQDKETIWQAYHLVPPHVVIRGFPIDGGYMAGTVPTQELVDAYDMLNTGKPVLDLKKPYKDETKLQPNYNPNSGYDKNNPYEDRDPRFYATVYHNGSKKYMGGVLTTIETFLGGNCSIHESLRSNTRTGYYAKKYMHPMSNPSSQDDGTWKHYRLGAVYLNLAEAAAECGKLDEAMKYVNIIRHRAGFSPKVDVKA
;
A
#
# COMPACT_ATOMS: atom_id res chain seq x y z
N MET A 1 9.66 -11.73 21.63
CA MET A 1 9.22 -12.26 20.34
C MET A 1 9.41 -11.18 19.30
N ALA A 2 10.02 -11.51 18.16
CA ALA A 2 9.87 -10.65 16.99
C ALA A 2 8.41 -10.75 16.54
N SER A 3 7.74 -9.62 16.41
CA SER A 3 6.34 -9.55 15.98
C SER A 3 6.19 -8.52 14.87
N SER A 4 5.30 -8.80 13.93
CA SER A 4 4.77 -7.81 12.99
C SER A 4 4.20 -6.59 13.68
N ASP A 5 3.65 -6.77 14.88
CA ASP A 5 2.83 -5.79 15.61
C ASP A 5 3.64 -4.61 16.18
N ARG A 6 4.97 -4.67 16.03
CA ARG A 6 5.88 -3.57 16.37
C ARG A 6 6.21 -2.71 15.16
N HIS A 7 5.37 -2.76 14.12
CA HIS A 7 5.52 -1.90 12.98
C HIS A 7 5.24 -0.44 13.38
N PRO A 8 6.06 0.54 12.95
CA PRO A 8 5.84 1.95 13.23
C PRO A 8 4.48 2.54 12.88
N LEU A 9 3.80 2.03 11.85
CA LEU A 9 2.44 2.46 11.51
C LEU A 9 1.40 1.97 12.53
N GLU A 10 1.75 1.00 13.35
CA GLU A 10 0.90 0.41 14.40
C GLU A 10 1.25 0.93 15.81
N GLU A 11 2.37 1.64 15.98
CA GLU A 11 2.79 2.29 17.24
C GLU A 11 2.83 3.83 17.12
N PRO A 12 1.69 4.54 17.09
CA PRO A 12 1.63 6.01 16.92
C PRO A 12 2.12 6.82 18.15
N ASN A 13 2.42 6.17 19.28
CA ASN A 13 2.72 6.84 20.56
C ASN A 13 4.22 7.03 20.85
N VAL A 14 5.10 6.92 19.84
CA VAL A 14 6.54 7.18 20.03
C VAL A 14 6.84 8.64 19.67
N PRO A 15 7.27 9.50 20.62
CA PRO A 15 7.39 10.94 20.40
C PRO A 15 8.63 11.37 19.59
N SER A 16 9.51 10.45 19.20
CA SER A 16 10.70 10.79 18.42
C SER A 16 10.35 10.84 16.93
N MET A 17 10.79 11.89 16.23
CA MET A 17 10.49 12.11 14.81
C MET A 17 11.03 11.00 13.87
N ASP A 18 11.87 10.10 14.38
CA ASP A 18 12.43 8.93 13.69
C ASP A 18 11.83 7.58 14.16
N GLY A 19 10.91 7.60 15.13
CA GLY A 19 10.29 6.43 15.78
C GLY A 19 11.25 5.32 16.25
N LEU A 20 12.56 5.64 16.40
CA LEU A 20 13.66 4.71 16.65
C LEU A 20 13.75 3.54 15.64
N TYR A 21 13.36 3.75 14.38
CA TYR A 21 13.23 2.69 13.38
C TYR A 21 14.49 1.87 13.17
N TRP A 22 15.64 2.52 13.04
CA TRP A 22 16.94 1.85 12.96
C TRP A 22 17.14 0.83 14.11
N SER A 23 17.03 1.30 15.36
CA SER A 23 17.24 0.45 16.54
C SER A 23 16.21 -0.66 16.66
N LYS A 24 14.93 -0.35 16.38
CA LYS A 24 13.84 -1.33 16.42
C LYS A 24 14.06 -2.45 15.42
N TYR A 25 14.34 -2.14 14.16
CA TYR A 25 14.51 -3.15 13.12
C TYR A 25 15.77 -4.01 13.32
N TRP A 26 16.89 -3.41 13.72
CA TRP A 26 18.09 -4.18 14.07
C TRP A 26 17.88 -5.11 15.26
N THR A 27 17.12 -4.66 16.26
CA THR A 27 16.74 -5.51 17.40
C THR A 27 15.94 -6.73 16.92
N GLN A 28 14.98 -6.55 16.01
CA GLN A 28 14.22 -7.67 15.46
C GLN A 28 15.10 -8.64 14.68
N ILE A 29 15.97 -8.14 13.80
CA ILE A 29 16.90 -8.97 13.02
C ILE A 29 17.80 -9.81 13.94
N ARG A 30 18.35 -9.22 15.01
CA ARG A 30 19.15 -9.98 16.00
C ARG A 30 18.33 -11.09 16.66
N LEU A 31 17.09 -10.80 17.07
CA LEU A 31 16.21 -11.80 17.70
C LEU A 31 15.88 -12.94 16.75
N ILE A 32 15.63 -12.62 15.48
CA ILE A 32 15.34 -13.58 14.43
C ILE A 32 16.55 -14.47 14.13
N ASN A 33 17.74 -13.88 13.96
CA ASN A 33 18.95 -14.67 13.74
C ASN A 33 19.24 -15.60 14.94
N THR A 34 19.02 -15.11 16.17
CA THR A 34 19.16 -15.94 17.37
C THR A 34 18.15 -17.08 17.38
N PHE A 35 16.90 -16.81 16.97
CA PHE A 35 15.87 -17.83 16.85
C PHE A 35 16.26 -18.89 15.80
N LEU A 36 16.63 -18.47 14.59
CA LEU A 36 17.02 -19.36 13.49
C LEU A 36 18.23 -20.23 13.84
N GLN A 37 19.19 -19.69 14.60
CA GLN A 37 20.33 -20.47 15.09
C GLN A 37 19.92 -21.56 16.12
N ARG A 38 18.89 -21.31 16.93
CA ARG A 38 18.53 -22.17 18.08
C ARG A 38 17.38 -23.13 17.79
N ILE A 39 16.47 -22.76 16.90
CA ILE A 39 15.29 -23.56 16.58
C ILE A 39 15.61 -24.94 16.03
N PRO A 40 16.74 -25.26 15.36
CA PRO A 40 16.99 -26.63 14.89
C PRO A 40 17.09 -27.66 16.02
N THR A 41 17.58 -27.27 17.21
CA THR A 41 17.77 -28.18 18.36
C THR A 41 16.75 -27.96 19.47
N ALA A 42 15.84 -26.99 19.33
CA ALA A 42 14.86 -26.68 20.36
C ALA A 42 13.80 -27.79 20.49
N LYS A 43 13.29 -28.02 21.70
CA LYS A 43 12.10 -28.86 21.88
C LYS A 43 10.86 -28.07 21.44
N VAL A 44 10.12 -28.60 20.47
CA VAL A 44 8.88 -28.03 19.93
C VAL A 44 7.79 -29.10 19.97
N GLU A 45 6.54 -28.68 19.78
CA GLU A 45 5.39 -29.59 19.78
C GLU A 45 5.40 -30.55 18.58
N SER A 46 5.79 -30.06 17.39
CA SER A 46 5.92 -30.88 16.18
C SER A 46 6.93 -30.30 15.20
N GLU A 47 7.48 -31.14 14.33
CA GLU A 47 8.37 -30.71 13.25
C GLU A 47 7.63 -29.84 12.21
N GLU A 48 6.33 -30.02 12.06
CA GLU A 48 5.51 -29.18 11.17
C GLU A 48 5.43 -27.75 11.70
N ILE A 49 5.24 -27.57 13.01
CA ILE A 49 5.30 -26.26 13.67
C ILE A 49 6.70 -25.67 13.56
N ARG A 50 7.76 -26.49 13.71
CA ARG A 50 9.14 -26.03 13.55
C ARG A 50 9.39 -25.42 12.17
N LYS A 51 9.03 -26.17 11.11
CA LYS A 51 9.19 -25.73 9.72
C LYS A 51 8.43 -24.42 9.48
N ARG A 52 7.17 -24.34 9.94
CA ARG A 52 6.38 -23.11 9.82
C ARG A 52 7.04 -21.93 10.52
N TRP A 53 7.55 -22.10 11.75
CA TRP A 53 8.22 -21.02 12.48
C TRP A 53 9.54 -20.58 11.83
N ILE A 54 10.30 -21.51 11.25
CA ILE A 54 11.49 -21.17 10.45
C ILE A 54 11.08 -20.30 9.27
N ALA A 55 10.07 -20.72 8.51
CA ALA A 55 9.57 -19.96 7.36
C ALA A 55 9.10 -18.54 7.77
N GLU A 56 8.30 -18.43 8.83
CA GLU A 56 7.82 -17.13 9.34
C GLU A 56 8.98 -16.23 9.78
N ALA A 57 10.03 -16.79 10.39
CA ALA A 57 11.22 -16.05 10.79
C ALA A 57 12.00 -15.50 9.60
N HIS A 58 12.13 -16.25 8.51
CA HIS A 58 12.73 -15.75 7.26
C HIS A 58 11.91 -14.60 6.65
N VAL A 59 10.58 -14.73 6.56
CA VAL A 59 9.72 -13.64 6.07
C VAL A 59 9.84 -12.38 6.94
N LEU A 60 9.89 -12.54 8.26
CA LEU A 60 10.12 -11.42 9.19
C LEU A 60 11.49 -10.76 8.96
N ARG A 61 12.56 -11.54 8.76
CA ARG A 61 13.90 -10.98 8.49
C ARG A 61 13.92 -10.20 7.18
N ALA A 62 13.35 -10.78 6.12
CA ALA A 62 13.17 -10.13 4.83
C ALA A 62 12.42 -8.80 4.97
N TYR A 63 11.32 -8.79 5.73
CA TYR A 63 10.53 -7.60 6.00
C TYR A 63 11.34 -6.50 6.69
N PHE A 64 12.02 -6.81 7.79
CA PHE A 64 12.78 -5.79 8.55
C PHE A 64 13.97 -5.25 7.77
N TYR A 65 14.65 -6.08 6.98
CA TYR A 65 15.66 -5.60 6.05
C TYR A 65 15.05 -4.68 4.98
N LEU A 66 13.91 -5.03 4.39
CA LEU A 66 13.24 -4.19 3.40
C LEU A 66 12.88 -2.82 3.98
N GLN A 67 12.37 -2.77 5.22
CA GLN A 67 12.11 -1.49 5.88
C GLN A 67 13.41 -0.69 6.10
N LEU A 68 14.48 -1.33 6.58
CA LEU A 68 15.77 -0.65 6.78
C LEU A 68 16.31 -0.04 5.48
N VAL A 69 16.33 -0.79 4.38
CA VAL A 69 16.89 -0.28 3.13
C VAL A 69 16.04 0.82 2.50
N LYS A 70 14.71 0.79 2.65
CA LYS A 70 13.80 1.85 2.18
C LYS A 70 14.06 3.19 2.89
N TRP A 71 14.40 3.17 4.17
CA TRP A 71 14.68 4.37 4.95
C TRP A 71 16.13 4.85 4.87
N TYR A 72 17.09 3.91 4.86
CA TYR A 72 18.50 4.22 5.09
C TYR A 72 19.42 3.87 3.91
N GLY A 73 18.90 3.26 2.85
CA GLY A 73 19.67 2.78 1.72
C GLY A 73 20.59 1.62 2.13
N ASN A 74 21.89 1.77 1.85
CA ASN A 74 22.90 0.75 2.09
C ASN A 74 23.08 0.47 3.59
N VAL A 75 22.96 -0.81 3.98
CA VAL A 75 23.11 -1.31 5.35
C VAL A 75 23.95 -2.60 5.36
N PRO A 76 24.64 -2.96 6.46
CA PRO A 76 25.32 -4.25 6.54
C PRO A 76 24.33 -5.43 6.48
N ILE A 77 24.79 -6.61 6.08
CA ILE A 77 23.98 -7.84 6.11
C ILE A 77 24.48 -8.75 7.24
N PHE A 78 23.56 -9.10 8.14
CA PHE A 78 23.72 -10.11 9.18
C PHE A 78 22.64 -11.18 9.04
N THR A 79 23.06 -12.40 8.71
CA THR A 79 22.20 -13.61 8.65
C THR A 79 22.34 -14.50 9.89
N GLU A 80 23.31 -14.20 10.75
CA GLU A 80 23.59 -14.91 12.00
C GLU A 80 23.66 -13.93 13.18
N PRO A 81 23.58 -14.42 14.44
CA PRO A 81 23.81 -13.59 15.61
C PRO A 81 25.24 -13.04 15.62
N VAL A 82 25.37 -11.73 15.81
CA VAL A 82 26.69 -11.09 15.98
C VAL A 82 27.28 -11.49 17.33
N PRO A 83 28.51 -12.02 17.39
CA PRO A 83 29.16 -12.42 18.63
C PRO A 83 29.59 -11.21 19.48
N LEU A 84 29.85 -11.43 20.77
CA LEU A 84 30.21 -10.34 21.71
C LEU A 84 31.55 -9.69 21.39
N ASP A 85 32.48 -10.44 20.80
CA ASP A 85 33.83 -10.01 20.41
C ASP A 85 33.91 -9.58 18.95
N TYR A 86 32.78 -9.29 18.30
CA TYR A 86 32.75 -8.84 16.92
C TYR A 86 33.53 -7.52 16.73
N ASP A 87 34.48 -7.53 15.78
CA ASP A 87 35.29 -6.38 15.42
C ASP A 87 34.52 -5.43 14.48
N TYR A 88 33.79 -4.49 15.07
CA TYR A 88 33.01 -3.49 14.34
C TYR A 88 33.85 -2.55 13.47
N SER A 89 35.17 -2.46 13.66
CA SER A 89 36.02 -1.61 12.82
C SER A 89 36.08 -2.08 11.36
N LYS A 90 35.74 -3.36 11.11
CA LYS A 90 35.70 -3.97 9.78
C LYS A 90 34.31 -3.96 9.15
N LEU A 91 33.29 -3.50 9.87
CA LEU A 91 31.92 -3.52 9.38
C LEU A 91 31.77 -2.56 8.19
N LYS A 92 31.28 -3.10 7.08
CA LYS A 92 30.96 -2.34 5.87
C LYS A 92 29.48 -2.47 5.56
N LYS A 93 28.91 -1.42 4.98
CA LYS A 93 27.56 -1.46 4.42
C LYS A 93 27.60 -2.28 3.14
N ASN A 94 26.59 -3.12 2.95
CA ASN A 94 26.31 -3.75 1.66
C ASN A 94 25.50 -2.78 0.78
N SER A 95 25.63 -2.95 -0.53
CA SER A 95 24.82 -2.24 -1.51
C SER A 95 23.34 -2.59 -1.37
N PHE A 96 22.47 -1.70 -1.84
CA PHE A 96 21.03 -1.95 -1.86
C PHE A 96 20.70 -3.26 -2.61
N GLU A 97 21.37 -3.51 -3.74
CA GLU A 97 21.25 -4.75 -4.50
C GLU A 97 21.55 -5.99 -3.65
N GLU A 98 22.69 -6.01 -2.94
CA GLU A 98 23.07 -7.15 -2.08
C GLU A 98 22.03 -7.37 -0.98
N CYS A 99 21.53 -6.30 -0.36
CA CYS A 99 20.47 -6.41 0.64
C CYS A 99 19.17 -6.95 0.02
N ALA A 100 18.78 -6.45 -1.16
CA ALA A 100 17.59 -6.91 -1.86
C ALA A 100 17.70 -8.38 -2.26
N ARG A 101 18.87 -8.85 -2.71
CA ARG A 101 19.12 -10.27 -2.99
C ARG A 101 18.99 -11.14 -1.74
N GLN A 102 19.50 -10.68 -0.59
CA GLN A 102 19.32 -11.38 0.69
C GLN A 102 17.84 -11.42 1.11
N ILE A 103 17.09 -10.32 0.93
CA ILE A 103 15.65 -10.25 1.20
C ILE A 103 14.89 -11.27 0.34
N VAL A 104 15.17 -11.29 -0.97
CA VAL A 104 14.56 -12.26 -1.90
C VAL A 104 14.93 -13.69 -1.50
N SER A 105 16.19 -13.96 -1.14
CA SER A 105 16.61 -15.29 -0.68
C SER A 105 15.87 -15.76 0.58
N ASP A 106 15.61 -14.87 1.55
CA ASP A 106 14.81 -15.21 2.73
C ASP A 106 13.35 -15.50 2.36
N CYS A 107 12.76 -14.72 1.45
CA CYS A 107 11.42 -14.99 0.93
C CYS A 107 11.34 -16.33 0.19
N ASP A 108 12.34 -16.64 -0.65
CA ASP A 108 12.37 -17.86 -1.47
C ASP A 108 12.46 -19.10 -0.58
N HIS A 109 13.32 -19.07 0.44
CA HIS A 109 13.38 -20.14 1.44
C HIS A 109 12.02 -20.37 2.13
N ALA A 110 11.31 -19.30 2.47
CA ALA A 110 9.99 -19.40 3.09
C ALA A 110 8.92 -19.95 2.12
N LEU A 111 9.02 -19.62 0.83
CA LEU A 111 8.10 -20.11 -0.22
C LEU A 111 8.24 -21.62 -0.45
N GLU A 112 9.43 -22.20 -0.26
CA GLU A 112 9.69 -23.65 -0.37
C GLU A 112 9.08 -24.47 0.78
N ILE A 113 8.79 -23.84 1.94
CA ILE A 113 8.29 -24.55 3.12
C ILE A 113 6.76 -24.75 3.00
N GLU A 114 6.31 -25.99 2.84
CA GLU A 114 4.89 -26.35 2.69
C GLU A 114 4.01 -25.91 3.88
N GLN A 115 4.57 -25.90 5.09
CA GLN A 115 3.86 -25.58 6.32
C GLN A 115 3.57 -24.08 6.48
N LEU A 116 4.13 -23.22 5.63
CA LEU A 116 3.78 -21.80 5.58
C LEU A 116 2.52 -21.63 4.71
N PRO A 117 1.37 -21.19 5.26
CA PRO A 117 0.15 -21.07 4.48
C PRO A 117 0.23 -19.88 3.51
N TRP A 118 -0.61 -19.90 2.47
CA TRP A 118 -0.81 -18.74 1.60
C TRP A 118 -1.59 -17.63 2.30
N ARG A 119 -2.60 -17.98 3.10
CA ARG A 119 -3.46 -17.05 3.82
C ARG A 119 -3.69 -17.50 5.26
N ILE A 120 -3.96 -16.53 6.11
CA ILE A 120 -4.50 -16.79 7.44
C ILE A 120 -6.02 -16.96 7.36
N THR A 121 -6.51 -18.08 7.85
CA THR A 121 -7.95 -18.43 7.82
C THR A 121 -8.58 -18.45 9.22
N SER A 122 -7.86 -17.98 10.24
CA SER A 122 -8.32 -17.93 11.62
C SER A 122 -7.90 -16.62 12.29
N GLY A 123 -8.84 -16.00 13.01
CA GLY A 123 -8.59 -14.82 13.84
C GLY A 123 -7.57 -15.02 14.97
N ALA A 124 -7.17 -16.26 15.26
CA ALA A 124 -6.10 -16.53 16.23
C ALA A 124 -4.69 -16.32 15.65
N GLU A 125 -4.55 -16.23 14.32
CA GLU A 125 -3.27 -16.22 13.62
C GLU A 125 -3.01 -14.93 12.81
N ILE A 126 -3.78 -13.86 13.03
CA ILE A 126 -3.84 -12.68 12.13
C ILE A 126 -2.51 -11.92 11.96
N HIS A 127 -1.58 -12.13 12.88
CA HIS A 127 -0.25 -11.50 12.90
C HIS A 127 0.86 -12.41 12.34
N ARG A 128 0.49 -13.60 11.85
CA ARG A 128 1.46 -14.58 11.35
C ARG A 128 1.80 -14.32 9.90
N MET A 129 3.05 -14.61 9.54
CA MET A 129 3.53 -14.47 8.17
C MET A 129 2.97 -15.56 7.26
N THR A 130 2.89 -15.26 5.96
CA THR A 130 2.37 -16.18 4.94
C THR A 130 3.23 -16.16 3.68
N LYS A 131 3.06 -17.17 2.81
CA LYS A 131 3.68 -17.19 1.48
C LYS A 131 3.27 -15.99 0.63
N GLY A 132 2.02 -15.52 0.77
CA GLY A 132 1.57 -14.31 0.08
C GLY A 132 2.39 -13.08 0.47
N ILE A 133 2.72 -12.93 1.76
CA ILE A 133 3.55 -11.83 2.25
C ILE A 133 4.98 -11.95 1.70
N ALA A 134 5.55 -13.16 1.67
CA ALA A 134 6.86 -13.40 1.08
C ALA A 134 6.92 -13.00 -0.41
N ALA A 135 5.91 -13.40 -1.19
CA ALA A 135 5.79 -13.03 -2.60
C ALA A 135 5.69 -11.51 -2.81
N ALA A 136 4.95 -10.79 -1.95
CA ALA A 136 4.86 -9.33 -2.04
C ALA A 136 6.16 -8.62 -1.66
N ILE A 137 6.85 -9.08 -0.62
CA ILE A 137 8.13 -8.50 -0.17
C ILE A 137 9.22 -8.68 -1.23
N ARG A 138 9.37 -9.88 -1.82
CA ARG A 138 10.37 -10.11 -2.87
C ARG A 138 10.09 -9.29 -4.14
N SER A 139 8.81 -9.14 -4.50
CA SER A 139 8.36 -8.26 -5.58
C SER A 139 8.78 -6.80 -5.34
N GLU A 140 8.49 -6.24 -4.16
CA GLU A 140 8.86 -4.85 -3.85
C GLU A 140 10.39 -4.67 -3.77
N ALA A 141 11.11 -5.59 -3.10
CA ALA A 141 12.55 -5.48 -2.91
C ALA A 141 13.33 -5.48 -4.24
N SER A 142 12.95 -6.37 -5.16
CA SER A 142 13.60 -6.47 -6.48
C SER A 142 13.31 -5.25 -7.36
N LEU A 143 12.08 -4.72 -7.33
CA LEU A 143 11.73 -3.50 -8.06
C LEU A 143 12.52 -2.30 -7.57
N TYR A 144 12.55 -2.07 -6.25
CA TYR A 144 13.31 -0.96 -5.65
C TYR A 144 14.80 -1.03 -6.00
N ALA A 145 15.38 -2.23 -5.98
CA ALA A 145 16.78 -2.42 -6.33
C ALA A 145 17.06 -2.10 -7.81
N ALA A 146 16.12 -2.35 -8.72
CA ALA A 146 16.25 -1.99 -10.13
C ALA A 146 16.02 -0.50 -10.42
N SER A 147 15.30 0.20 -9.55
CA SER A 147 15.01 1.62 -9.72
C SER A 147 16.29 2.48 -9.79
N PRO A 148 16.30 3.57 -10.59
CA PRO A 148 17.49 4.43 -10.78
C PRO A 148 18.09 5.01 -9.49
N ARG A 149 17.29 5.11 -8.42
CA ARG A 149 17.74 5.63 -7.13
C ARG A 149 18.70 4.70 -6.39
N PHE A 150 18.61 3.40 -6.63
CA PHE A 150 19.26 2.36 -5.82
C PHE A 150 20.08 1.35 -6.63
N ASN A 151 20.01 1.39 -7.96
CA ASN A 151 20.69 0.42 -8.82
C ASN A 151 22.19 0.72 -9.05
N ASP A 152 22.73 1.82 -8.52
CA ASP A 152 24.11 2.26 -8.71
C ASP A 152 24.57 2.25 -10.18
N GLY A 153 23.65 2.54 -11.12
CA GLY A 153 23.90 2.52 -12.56
C GLY A 153 23.93 1.14 -13.21
N LYS A 154 23.65 0.07 -12.45
CA LYS A 154 23.51 -1.29 -12.97
C LYS A 154 22.11 -1.50 -13.55
N ASP A 155 22.03 -2.27 -14.64
CA ASP A 155 20.76 -2.76 -15.15
C ASP A 155 20.34 -4.03 -14.39
N LEU A 156 19.33 -3.88 -13.53
CA LEU A 156 18.75 -4.96 -12.74
C LEU A 156 17.29 -5.25 -13.13
N TRP A 157 16.79 -4.63 -14.21
CA TRP A 157 15.38 -4.71 -14.58
C TRP A 157 14.95 -6.11 -14.99
N ASN A 158 15.81 -6.86 -15.68
CA ASN A 158 15.53 -8.26 -16.02
C ASN A 158 15.35 -9.14 -14.77
N TRP A 159 16.18 -8.94 -13.73
CA TRP A 159 16.02 -9.67 -12.47
C TRP A 159 14.72 -9.27 -11.75
N ALA A 160 14.42 -7.96 -11.69
CA ALA A 160 13.16 -7.49 -11.11
C ALA A 160 11.94 -8.04 -11.86
N TYR A 161 11.99 -8.07 -13.20
CA TYR A 161 10.92 -8.61 -14.03
C TYR A 161 10.63 -10.07 -13.71
N GLU A 162 11.64 -10.94 -13.67
CA GLU A 162 11.45 -12.37 -13.39
C GLU A 162 10.89 -12.60 -11.97
N VAL A 163 11.43 -11.92 -10.96
CA VAL A 163 10.92 -12.01 -9.57
C VAL A 163 9.48 -11.53 -9.47
N ASN A 164 9.13 -10.42 -10.14
CA ASN A 164 7.78 -9.87 -10.11
C ASN A 164 6.78 -10.74 -10.87
N LYS A 165 7.20 -11.33 -12.00
CA LYS A 165 6.39 -12.25 -12.79
C LYS A 165 6.05 -13.50 -11.99
N GLU A 166 7.06 -14.13 -11.40
CA GLU A 166 6.90 -15.30 -10.54
C GLU A 166 6.00 -14.97 -9.33
N SER A 167 6.18 -13.79 -8.71
CA SER A 167 5.35 -13.36 -7.57
C SER A 167 3.87 -13.20 -7.95
N VAL A 168 3.57 -12.64 -9.12
CA VAL A 168 2.21 -12.56 -9.65
C VAL A 168 1.62 -13.95 -9.92
N GLU A 169 2.39 -14.84 -10.56
CA GLU A 169 1.97 -16.21 -10.85
C GLU A 169 1.65 -16.98 -9.56
N LEU A 170 2.56 -16.94 -8.59
CA LEU A 170 2.41 -17.56 -7.27
C LEU A 170 1.14 -17.07 -6.53
N LEU A 171 0.89 -15.76 -6.52
CA LEU A 171 -0.29 -15.22 -5.86
C LEU A 171 -1.57 -15.64 -6.58
N THR A 172 -1.63 -15.47 -7.90
CA THR A 172 -2.84 -15.74 -8.68
C THR A 172 -3.19 -17.23 -8.72
N SER A 173 -2.20 -18.12 -8.84
CA SER A 173 -2.42 -19.57 -8.78
C SER A 173 -2.91 -20.05 -7.41
N ASN A 174 -2.70 -19.28 -6.36
CA ASN A 174 -3.10 -19.58 -4.98
C ASN A 174 -4.28 -18.73 -4.50
N GLY A 175 -5.14 -18.32 -5.43
CA GLY A 175 -6.46 -17.77 -5.13
C GLY A 175 -6.49 -16.30 -4.74
N TYR A 176 -5.40 -15.54 -4.95
CA TYR A 176 -5.43 -14.09 -4.90
C TYR A 176 -6.09 -13.52 -6.17
N ALA A 177 -6.97 -12.55 -6.00
CA ALA A 177 -7.70 -11.89 -7.08
C ALA A 177 -8.00 -10.44 -6.70
N LEU A 178 -8.20 -9.55 -7.69
CA LEU A 178 -8.60 -8.18 -7.41
C LEU A 178 -10.02 -8.13 -6.84
N TYR A 179 -10.28 -7.14 -5.99
CA TYR A 179 -11.64 -6.84 -5.54
C TYR A 179 -12.32 -6.01 -6.63
N ASP A 180 -13.09 -6.68 -7.48
CA ASP A 180 -13.69 -6.13 -8.71
C ASP A 180 -15.22 -6.13 -8.71
N LYS A 181 -15.84 -6.74 -7.70
CA LYS A 181 -17.29 -6.81 -7.55
C LYS A 181 -17.75 -6.15 -6.26
N ILE A 182 -18.57 -5.12 -6.42
CA ILE A 182 -19.28 -4.47 -5.34
C ILE A 182 -20.32 -5.44 -4.72
N GLN A 183 -20.30 -5.56 -3.40
CA GLN A 183 -21.23 -6.38 -2.62
C GLN A 183 -22.38 -5.54 -2.08
N ASN A 184 -22.11 -4.30 -1.67
CA ASN A 184 -23.13 -3.37 -1.19
C ASN A 184 -23.26 -2.10 -2.05
N PRO A 185 -23.96 -2.17 -3.20
CA PRO A 185 -24.19 -1.03 -4.07
C PRO A 185 -25.11 0.06 -3.48
N SER A 186 -25.76 -0.20 -2.34
CA SER A 186 -26.55 0.83 -1.66
C SER A 186 -25.69 1.81 -0.86
N LEU A 187 -24.48 1.40 -0.47
CA LEU A 187 -23.55 2.21 0.33
C LEU A 187 -22.34 2.70 -0.46
N TYR A 188 -21.93 1.97 -1.50
CA TYR A 188 -20.72 2.26 -2.26
C TYR A 188 -21.01 2.51 -3.73
N SER A 189 -20.20 3.37 -4.34
CA SER A 189 -20.29 3.73 -5.76
C SER A 189 -19.40 2.84 -6.65
N SER A 190 -18.43 2.13 -6.06
CA SER A 190 -17.54 1.23 -6.79
C SER A 190 -16.99 0.12 -5.89
N ALA A 191 -16.55 -0.98 -6.51
CA ALA A 191 -15.84 -2.06 -5.81
C ALA A 191 -14.54 -1.56 -5.14
N TYR A 192 -13.87 -0.59 -5.76
CA TYR A 192 -12.65 0.01 -5.22
C TYR A 192 -12.91 0.79 -3.92
N GLU A 193 -14.00 1.55 -3.86
CA GLU A 193 -14.42 2.25 -2.64
C GLU A 193 -14.71 1.26 -1.51
N GLU A 194 -15.52 0.24 -1.80
CA GLU A 194 -15.87 -0.80 -0.82
C GLU A 194 -14.62 -1.54 -0.33
N TYR A 195 -13.71 -1.93 -1.23
CA TYR A 195 -12.47 -2.64 -0.89
C TYR A 195 -11.66 -1.95 0.21
N PHE A 196 -11.50 -0.63 0.14
CA PHE A 196 -10.69 0.11 1.12
C PHE A 196 -11.38 0.31 2.47
N VAL A 197 -12.69 0.11 2.57
CA VAL A 197 -13.39 0.15 3.87
C VAL A 197 -13.58 -1.24 4.47
N GLN A 198 -13.33 -2.32 3.70
CA GLN A 198 -13.35 -3.68 4.22
C GLN A 198 -12.21 -3.92 5.23
N ARG A 199 -12.53 -4.70 6.27
CA ARG A 199 -11.57 -5.22 7.25
C ARG A 199 -11.13 -6.63 6.86
N GLY A 200 -10.14 -7.16 7.57
CA GLY A 200 -9.59 -8.49 7.26
C GLY A 200 -10.60 -9.57 7.56
N GLU A 201 -10.91 -10.38 6.56
CA GLU A 201 -11.69 -11.59 6.73
C GLU A 201 -10.76 -12.80 6.81
N PHE A 202 -10.66 -13.38 8.00
CA PHE A 202 -9.83 -14.57 8.25
C PHE A 202 -10.71 -15.81 8.12
N SER A 203 -11.00 -16.19 6.88
CA SER A 203 -11.81 -17.36 6.53
C SER A 203 -11.17 -18.14 5.39
N ALA A 204 -11.63 -19.37 5.16
CA ALA A 204 -11.16 -20.18 4.03
C ALA A 204 -11.62 -19.62 2.66
N ASN A 205 -12.71 -18.85 2.65
CA ASN A 205 -13.32 -18.29 1.45
C ASN A 205 -13.64 -16.79 1.64
N PRO A 206 -12.62 -15.93 1.81
CA PRO A 206 -12.85 -14.53 2.08
C PRO A 206 -13.42 -13.83 0.84
N GLN A 207 -14.27 -12.83 1.06
CA GLN A 207 -14.71 -11.93 0.01
C GLN A 207 -13.53 -11.11 -0.53
N ASP A 208 -12.70 -10.60 0.38
CA ASP A 208 -11.46 -9.92 0.03
C ASP A 208 -10.36 -10.93 -0.30
N LYS A 209 -10.11 -11.11 -1.61
CA LYS A 209 -8.99 -11.88 -2.15
C LYS A 209 -7.83 -11.00 -2.61
N GLU A 210 -7.94 -9.67 -2.52
CA GLU A 210 -6.90 -8.74 -3.00
C GLU A 210 -5.87 -8.46 -1.91
N THR A 211 -6.31 -8.35 -0.66
CA THR A 211 -5.41 -8.07 0.47
C THR A 211 -4.46 -9.23 0.73
N ILE A 212 -3.16 -8.91 0.79
CA ILE A 212 -2.06 -9.83 1.12
C ILE A 212 -1.67 -9.64 2.58
N TRP A 213 -1.53 -8.40 3.01
CA TRP A 213 -1.24 -8.04 4.39
C TRP A 213 -1.84 -6.69 4.74
N GLN A 214 -2.28 -6.55 5.98
CA GLN A 214 -2.93 -5.34 6.48
C GLN A 214 -2.67 -5.17 7.97
N ALA A 215 -2.84 -3.95 8.45
CA ALA A 215 -2.77 -3.63 9.86
C ALA A 215 -3.95 -4.27 10.62
N TYR A 216 -3.69 -4.63 11.88
CA TYR A 216 -4.75 -5.09 12.78
C TYR A 216 -5.60 -3.94 13.29
N HIS A 217 -4.94 -2.87 13.73
CA HIS A 217 -5.61 -1.69 14.24
C HIS A 217 -6.24 -0.89 13.10
N LEU A 218 -7.34 -0.23 13.42
CA LEU A 218 -7.92 0.78 12.56
C LEU A 218 -6.84 1.81 12.22
N VAL A 219 -6.89 2.33 11.00
CA VAL A 219 -6.20 3.61 10.76
C VAL A 219 -6.76 4.60 11.80
N PRO A 220 -5.92 5.37 12.52
CA PRO A 220 -6.38 6.23 13.61
C PRO A 220 -7.67 6.95 13.21
N PRO A 221 -8.72 6.90 14.06
CA PRO A 221 -10.11 6.95 13.64
C PRO A 221 -10.32 8.13 12.70
N HIS A 222 -10.50 7.81 11.41
CA HIS A 222 -10.48 8.84 10.36
C HIS A 222 -11.58 9.83 10.64
N VAL A 223 -12.78 9.41 11.05
CA VAL A 223 -13.86 10.37 11.30
C VAL A 223 -13.69 11.16 12.60
N VAL A 224 -13.17 10.58 13.69
CA VAL A 224 -12.97 11.32 14.96
C VAL A 224 -11.85 12.34 14.85
N ILE A 225 -10.71 11.90 14.32
CA ILE A 225 -9.51 12.73 14.26
C ILE A 225 -9.51 13.54 12.97
N ARG A 226 -9.79 12.94 11.82
CA ARG A 226 -9.68 13.52 10.47
C ARG A 226 -11.06 13.74 9.83
N GLY A 227 -11.99 14.28 10.61
CA GLY A 227 -13.39 14.48 10.24
C GLY A 227 -13.65 15.80 9.52
N PHE A 228 -14.91 16.23 9.56
CA PHE A 228 -15.42 17.43 8.91
C PHE A 228 -15.80 18.48 9.98
N PRO A 229 -15.75 19.78 9.67
CA PRO A 229 -16.28 20.79 10.58
C PRO A 229 -17.75 20.51 10.98
N ILE A 230 -18.56 20.06 10.02
CA ILE A 230 -20.00 19.78 10.24
C ILE A 230 -20.28 18.52 11.09
N ASP A 231 -19.33 17.59 11.27
CA ASP A 231 -19.47 16.47 12.24
C ASP A 231 -18.71 16.68 13.55
N GLY A 232 -18.18 17.88 13.79
CA GLY A 232 -17.39 18.16 14.99
C GLY A 232 -16.03 17.44 15.01
N GLY A 233 -15.53 17.04 13.83
CA GLY A 233 -14.21 16.42 13.69
C GLY A 233 -13.10 17.30 14.25
N TYR A 234 -12.14 16.68 14.93
CA TYR A 234 -11.07 17.40 15.63
C TYR A 234 -10.14 18.17 14.68
N MET A 235 -9.86 17.60 13.49
CA MET A 235 -9.08 18.23 12.44
C MET A 235 -9.47 17.71 11.05
N ALA A 236 -9.14 18.45 9.98
CA ALA A 236 -9.29 17.94 8.61
C ALA A 236 -8.29 16.83 8.27
N GLY A 237 -7.17 16.78 9.00
CA GLY A 237 -6.13 15.77 8.81
C GLY A 237 -5.40 15.91 7.48
N THR A 238 -5.30 14.80 6.74
CA THR A 238 -4.70 14.76 5.40
C THR A 238 -5.72 15.26 4.38
N VAL A 239 -5.42 16.38 3.73
CA VAL A 239 -6.27 16.97 2.69
C VAL A 239 -5.63 16.74 1.31
N PRO A 240 -6.34 16.15 0.33
CA PRO A 240 -5.85 15.99 -1.04
C PRO A 240 -5.39 17.31 -1.65
N THR A 241 -4.29 17.31 -2.40
CA THR A 241 -3.86 18.49 -3.16
C THR A 241 -4.54 18.56 -4.52
N GLN A 242 -4.52 19.73 -5.16
CA GLN A 242 -5.05 19.88 -6.51
C GLN A 242 -4.31 18.98 -7.51
N GLU A 243 -3.00 18.80 -7.37
CA GLU A 243 -2.22 17.93 -8.26
C GLU A 243 -2.65 16.46 -8.14
N LEU A 244 -2.99 15.99 -6.94
CA LEU A 244 -3.54 14.64 -6.77
C LEU A 244 -4.92 14.53 -7.45
N VAL A 245 -5.76 15.55 -7.34
CA VAL A 245 -7.06 15.59 -7.99
C VAL A 245 -6.91 15.60 -9.52
N ASP A 246 -5.95 16.35 -10.05
CA ASP A 246 -5.67 16.45 -11.48
C ASP A 246 -5.05 15.17 -12.07
N ALA A 247 -4.42 14.33 -11.24
CA ALA A 247 -3.80 13.07 -11.65
C ALA A 247 -4.81 11.96 -11.97
N TYR A 248 -6.09 12.12 -11.63
CA TYR A 248 -7.13 11.16 -12.01
C TYR A 248 -7.61 11.41 -13.45
N ASP A 249 -7.48 10.37 -14.28
CA ASP A 249 -7.96 10.35 -15.66
C ASP A 249 -9.47 10.60 -15.77
N MET A 250 -9.91 10.93 -17.00
CA MET A 250 -11.32 10.94 -17.39
C MET A 250 -11.77 9.53 -17.76
N LEU A 251 -12.88 9.06 -17.20
CA LEU A 251 -13.33 7.66 -17.30
C LEU A 251 -13.67 7.28 -18.74
N ASN A 252 -14.50 8.06 -19.43
CA ASN A 252 -14.96 7.70 -20.77
C ASN A 252 -13.88 7.76 -21.86
N THR A 253 -12.87 8.63 -21.70
CA THR A 253 -11.78 8.77 -22.68
C THR A 253 -10.52 8.00 -22.29
N GLY A 254 -10.39 7.65 -21.00
CA GLY A 254 -9.19 7.05 -20.45
C GLY A 254 -7.95 7.95 -20.50
N LYS A 255 -8.14 9.26 -20.71
CA LYS A 255 -7.05 10.24 -20.88
C LYS A 255 -6.85 11.08 -19.62
N PRO A 256 -5.61 11.54 -19.36
CA PRO A 256 -5.32 12.43 -18.26
C PRO A 256 -6.00 13.79 -18.46
N VAL A 257 -6.41 14.43 -17.36
CA VAL A 257 -7.00 15.78 -17.35
C VAL A 257 -6.00 16.81 -17.86
N LEU A 258 -4.73 16.68 -17.48
CA LEU A 258 -3.65 17.59 -17.86
C LEU A 258 -2.84 17.04 -19.05
N ASP A 259 -2.25 17.95 -19.81
CA ASP A 259 -1.20 17.62 -20.78
C ASP A 259 0.08 17.20 -20.03
N LEU A 260 0.38 15.91 -20.04
CA LEU A 260 1.53 15.35 -19.31
C LEU A 260 2.89 15.90 -19.75
N LYS A 261 3.01 16.47 -20.96
CA LYS A 261 4.27 17.10 -21.40
C LYS A 261 4.54 18.42 -20.69
N LYS A 262 3.48 19.15 -20.34
CA LYS A 262 3.55 20.40 -19.59
C LYS A 262 2.26 20.57 -18.78
N PRO A 263 2.13 19.92 -17.60
CA PRO A 263 0.87 19.87 -16.87
C PRO A 263 0.38 21.23 -16.36
N TYR A 264 1.30 22.14 -16.07
CA TYR A 264 1.01 23.50 -15.62
C TYR A 264 1.77 24.52 -16.48
N LYS A 265 1.15 25.66 -16.71
CA LYS A 265 1.72 26.75 -17.52
C LYS A 265 2.71 27.59 -16.73
N ASP A 266 2.64 27.52 -15.41
CA ASP A 266 3.37 28.29 -14.42
C ASP A 266 4.05 27.39 -13.37
N GLU A 267 5.05 27.92 -12.70
CA GLU A 267 5.78 27.21 -11.64
C GLU A 267 4.97 27.08 -10.34
N THR A 268 4.02 27.99 -10.10
CA THR A 268 3.15 27.97 -8.92
C THR A 268 2.01 26.94 -9.03
N LYS A 269 1.87 26.29 -10.20
CA LYS A 269 0.85 25.28 -10.51
C LYS A 269 -0.59 25.76 -10.34
N LEU A 270 -0.82 27.06 -10.51
CA LEU A 270 -2.14 27.68 -10.43
C LEU A 270 -2.82 27.77 -11.81
N GLN A 271 -2.09 27.53 -12.90
CA GLN A 271 -2.58 27.59 -14.27
C GLN A 271 -2.46 26.20 -14.93
N PRO A 272 -3.44 25.30 -14.72
CA PRO A 272 -3.43 23.99 -15.35
C PRO A 272 -3.43 24.10 -16.88
N ASN A 273 -2.69 23.19 -17.51
CA ASN A 273 -2.67 23.01 -18.94
C ASN A 273 -3.51 21.76 -19.29
N TYR A 274 -4.79 21.96 -19.54
CA TYR A 274 -5.72 20.87 -19.82
C TYR A 274 -5.41 20.17 -21.13
N ASN A 275 -5.53 18.85 -21.11
CA ASN A 275 -5.48 18.02 -22.30
C ASN A 275 -6.80 18.20 -23.09
N PRO A 276 -6.76 18.75 -24.32
CA PRO A 276 -7.97 19.04 -25.09
C PRO A 276 -8.74 17.78 -25.50
N ASN A 277 -8.11 16.60 -25.46
CA ASN A 277 -8.72 15.32 -25.81
C ASN A 277 -9.19 14.53 -24.59
N SER A 278 -9.13 15.12 -23.40
CA SER A 278 -9.55 14.44 -22.16
C SER A 278 -11.06 14.36 -22.00
N GLY A 279 -11.79 15.34 -22.53
CA GLY A 279 -13.22 15.53 -22.21
C GLY A 279 -13.45 16.26 -20.89
N TYR A 280 -12.40 16.74 -20.21
CA TYR A 280 -12.53 17.50 -18.97
C TYR A 280 -13.22 18.84 -19.18
N ASP A 281 -14.22 19.13 -18.35
CA ASP A 281 -14.91 20.42 -18.29
C ASP A 281 -14.61 21.13 -16.96
N LYS A 282 -13.94 22.28 -17.04
CA LYS A 282 -13.61 23.10 -15.86
C LYS A 282 -14.82 23.63 -15.10
N ASN A 283 -15.98 23.74 -15.75
CA ASN A 283 -17.22 24.18 -15.11
C ASN A 283 -17.92 23.03 -14.37
N ASN A 284 -17.59 21.78 -14.74
CA ASN A 284 -18.08 20.55 -14.13
C ASN A 284 -16.90 19.63 -13.78
N PRO A 285 -15.96 20.08 -12.92
CA PRO A 285 -14.64 19.47 -12.76
C PRO A 285 -14.64 18.06 -12.13
N TYR A 286 -15.80 17.65 -11.62
CA TYR A 286 -15.99 16.37 -10.94
C TYR A 286 -16.87 15.41 -11.74
N GLU A 287 -17.28 15.74 -12.96
CA GLU A 287 -18.02 14.82 -13.82
C GLU A 287 -17.07 13.90 -14.58
N ASP A 288 -17.52 12.66 -14.86
CA ASP A 288 -16.83 11.67 -15.69
C ASP A 288 -15.36 11.40 -15.30
N ARG A 289 -15.06 11.42 -13.99
CA ARG A 289 -13.74 11.12 -13.47
C ARG A 289 -13.55 9.62 -13.28
N ASP A 290 -12.30 9.17 -13.27
CA ASP A 290 -11.91 7.85 -12.76
C ASP A 290 -12.65 7.52 -11.45
N PRO A 291 -13.37 6.39 -11.33
CA PRO A 291 -14.11 6.03 -10.12
C PRO A 291 -13.26 6.03 -8.83
N ARG A 292 -11.95 5.83 -8.94
CA ARG A 292 -11.00 5.93 -7.81
C ARG A 292 -10.89 7.35 -7.26
N PHE A 293 -11.19 8.39 -8.05
CA PHE A 293 -11.28 9.78 -7.58
C PHE A 293 -12.38 9.91 -6.51
N TYR A 294 -13.60 9.47 -6.83
CA TYR A 294 -14.75 9.54 -5.90
C TYR A 294 -14.62 8.61 -4.70
N ALA A 295 -13.78 7.58 -4.78
CA ALA A 295 -13.43 6.71 -3.66
C ALA A 295 -12.34 7.33 -2.75
N THR A 296 -11.56 8.28 -3.27
CA THR A 296 -10.39 8.82 -2.57
C THR A 296 -10.62 10.22 -2.00
N VAL A 297 -11.45 11.03 -2.65
CA VAL A 297 -11.62 12.45 -2.35
C VAL A 297 -13.08 12.79 -2.06
N TYR A 298 -13.30 13.47 -0.95
CA TYR A 298 -14.50 14.30 -0.76
C TYR A 298 -14.20 15.69 -1.34
N HIS A 299 -15.07 16.15 -2.25
CA HIS A 299 -15.00 17.43 -2.94
C HIS A 299 -16.28 18.24 -2.71
N ASN A 300 -16.32 19.47 -3.22
CA ASN A 300 -17.54 20.27 -3.14
C ASN A 300 -18.71 19.53 -3.81
N GLY A 301 -19.84 19.40 -3.11
CA GLY A 301 -21.03 18.70 -3.58
C GLY A 301 -21.07 17.20 -3.24
N SER A 302 -19.97 16.61 -2.73
CA SER A 302 -19.99 15.21 -2.29
C SER A 302 -21.03 14.98 -1.19
N LYS A 303 -21.53 13.74 -1.08
CA LYS A 303 -22.52 13.35 -0.07
C LYS A 303 -21.89 12.49 1.02
N LYS A 304 -22.20 12.77 2.29
CA LYS A 304 -21.79 12.00 3.46
C LYS A 304 -22.96 11.83 4.41
N TYR A 305 -23.09 10.66 5.04
CA TYR A 305 -24.05 10.47 6.12
C TYR A 305 -23.56 11.16 7.39
N MET A 306 -24.41 12.02 7.96
CA MET A 306 -24.21 12.72 9.22
C MET A 306 -25.39 12.40 10.14
N GLY A 307 -25.16 11.61 11.19
CA GLY A 307 -26.26 11.18 12.08
C GLY A 307 -27.38 10.42 11.35
N GLY A 308 -27.04 9.67 10.29
CA GLY A 308 -28.01 8.96 9.45
C GLY A 308 -28.66 9.81 8.35
N VAL A 309 -28.37 11.11 8.28
CA VAL A 309 -28.90 12.02 7.24
C VAL A 309 -27.84 12.27 6.17
N LEU A 310 -28.20 12.07 4.91
CA LEU A 310 -27.32 12.35 3.79
C LEU A 310 -27.14 13.86 3.61
N THR A 311 -25.93 14.35 3.89
CA THR A 311 -25.59 15.79 3.90
C THR A 311 -24.61 16.12 2.77
N THR A 312 -24.77 17.31 2.19
CA THR A 312 -23.86 17.83 1.14
C THR A 312 -22.65 18.48 1.79
N ILE A 313 -21.45 18.09 1.34
CA ILE A 313 -20.19 18.74 1.73
C ILE A 313 -20.00 20.00 0.89
N GLU A 314 -19.86 21.14 1.57
CA GLU A 314 -19.73 22.46 0.94
C GLU A 314 -18.35 23.04 1.25
N THR A 315 -17.41 22.95 0.30
CA THR A 315 -16.02 23.36 0.53
C THR A 315 -15.69 24.77 0.04
N PHE A 316 -16.66 25.44 -0.61
CA PHE A 316 -16.55 26.86 -0.98
C PHE A 316 -16.49 27.78 0.26
N LEU A 317 -16.03 29.02 0.07
CA LEU A 317 -15.93 30.01 1.15
C LEU A 317 -17.30 30.29 1.78
N GLY A 318 -17.42 30.08 3.10
CA GLY A 318 -18.67 30.23 3.84
C GLY A 318 -19.56 28.97 3.87
N GLY A 319 -19.19 27.90 3.17
CA GLY A 319 -19.84 26.59 3.25
C GLY A 319 -19.56 25.84 4.56
N ASN A 320 -20.34 24.79 4.81
CA ASN A 320 -20.27 23.99 6.04
C ASN A 320 -18.94 23.24 6.26
N CYS A 321 -18.16 23.02 5.21
CA CYS A 321 -16.83 22.39 5.22
C CYS A 321 -15.83 23.27 4.47
N SER A 322 -15.99 24.59 4.60
CA SER A 322 -15.25 25.60 3.84
C SER A 322 -13.74 25.50 3.98
N ILE A 323 -13.05 25.97 2.93
CA ILE A 323 -11.61 26.23 2.97
C ILE A 323 -11.27 27.27 4.05
N HIS A 324 -10.21 27.03 4.82
CA HIS A 324 -9.72 27.96 5.83
C HIS A 324 -8.20 27.86 6.01
N GLU A 325 -7.53 29.00 6.20
CA GLU A 325 -6.07 29.06 6.27
C GLU A 325 -5.50 28.50 7.60
N SER A 326 -6.13 28.87 8.72
CA SER A 326 -5.64 28.56 10.07
C SER A 326 -6.49 27.57 10.88
N LEU A 327 -7.80 27.42 10.62
CA LEU A 327 -8.65 26.51 11.39
C LEU A 327 -8.30 25.05 11.10
N ARG A 328 -7.92 24.35 12.16
CA ARG A 328 -7.46 22.95 12.11
C ARG A 328 -8.53 21.98 11.59
N SER A 329 -9.81 22.23 11.88
CA SER A 329 -10.96 21.44 11.44
C SER A 329 -11.24 21.56 9.94
N ASN A 330 -10.70 22.58 9.29
CA ASN A 330 -11.06 22.96 7.93
C ASN A 330 -9.96 22.58 6.93
N THR A 331 -10.38 22.32 5.69
CA THR A 331 -9.46 22.02 4.61
C THR A 331 -8.68 23.26 4.17
N ARG A 332 -7.45 23.06 3.68
CA ARG A 332 -6.63 24.11 3.05
C ARG A 332 -6.65 24.05 1.52
N THR A 333 -7.24 23.02 0.95
CA THR A 333 -7.22 22.75 -0.49
C THR A 333 -8.61 22.67 -1.11
N GLY A 334 -9.67 22.72 -0.29
CA GLY A 334 -11.04 22.52 -0.75
C GLY A 334 -11.44 21.04 -0.86
N TYR A 335 -10.58 20.12 -0.41
CA TYR A 335 -10.78 18.67 -0.44
C TYR A 335 -10.61 18.02 0.93
N TYR A 336 -11.27 16.89 1.16
CA TYR A 336 -11.07 16.01 2.32
C TYR A 336 -10.75 14.58 1.85
N ALA A 337 -10.03 13.81 2.67
CA ALA A 337 -9.75 12.41 2.36
C ALA A 337 -11.00 11.55 2.58
N LYS A 338 -11.32 10.68 1.61
CA LYS A 338 -12.42 9.71 1.68
C LYS A 338 -11.96 8.27 1.80
N LYS A 339 -10.82 7.92 1.22
CA LYS A 339 -10.30 6.54 1.23
C LYS A 339 -10.18 6.01 2.66
N TYR A 340 -10.59 4.77 2.89
CA TYR A 340 -10.72 4.10 4.19
C TYR A 340 -11.86 4.59 5.11
N MET A 341 -12.55 5.69 4.78
CA MET A 341 -13.65 6.19 5.58
C MET A 341 -14.95 5.46 5.25
N HIS A 342 -15.49 4.72 6.22
CA HIS A 342 -16.75 4.03 6.02
C HIS A 342 -17.91 5.05 6.00
N PRO A 343 -18.88 4.95 5.07
CA PRO A 343 -19.95 5.95 4.91
C PRO A 343 -20.77 6.22 6.17
N MET A 344 -20.90 5.23 7.06
CA MET A 344 -21.66 5.32 8.31
C MET A 344 -20.81 5.69 9.54
N SER A 345 -19.48 5.76 9.41
CA SER A 345 -18.59 6.13 10.51
C SER A 345 -18.90 7.53 11.02
N ASN A 346 -18.89 7.69 12.34
CA ASN A 346 -19.13 8.95 13.04
C ASN A 346 -18.29 8.99 14.33
N PRO A 347 -18.23 10.12 15.06
CA PRO A 347 -17.40 10.22 16.27
C PRO A 347 -17.69 9.15 17.34
N SER A 348 -18.88 8.56 17.36
CA SER A 348 -19.31 7.56 18.34
C SER A 348 -19.29 6.11 17.83
N SER A 349 -19.07 5.89 16.52
CA SER A 349 -19.07 4.56 15.89
C SER A 349 -18.03 4.51 14.77
N GLN A 350 -17.04 3.63 14.93
CA GLN A 350 -15.87 3.54 14.06
C GLN A 350 -15.91 2.26 13.22
N ASP A 351 -16.38 2.39 11.99
CA ASP A 351 -16.47 1.30 11.02
C ASP A 351 -15.44 1.42 9.88
N ASP A 352 -14.49 2.35 10.01
CA ASP A 352 -13.44 2.61 9.01
C ASP A 352 -12.59 1.36 8.71
N GLY A 353 -12.01 1.36 7.50
CA GLY A 353 -11.15 0.28 7.01
C GLY A 353 -9.77 0.25 7.69
N THR A 354 -9.08 -0.88 7.53
CA THR A 354 -7.71 -1.07 8.03
C THR A 354 -6.67 -0.87 6.93
N TRP A 355 -5.50 -0.35 7.30
CA TRP A 355 -4.43 -0.07 6.34
C TRP A 355 -3.97 -1.34 5.62
N LYS A 356 -3.94 -1.33 4.28
CA LYS A 356 -3.44 -2.46 3.48
C LYS A 356 -1.95 -2.28 3.22
N HIS A 357 -1.10 -3.09 3.84
CA HIS A 357 0.37 -3.07 3.65
C HIS A 357 0.77 -3.61 2.28
N TYR A 358 0.22 -4.77 1.91
CA TYR A 358 0.40 -5.36 0.58
C TYR A 358 -0.94 -5.81 0.02
N ARG A 359 -1.10 -5.63 -1.29
CA ARG A 359 -2.29 -6.01 -2.06
C ARG A 359 -1.89 -6.45 -3.46
N LEU A 360 -2.64 -7.37 -4.06
CA LEU A 360 -2.34 -7.91 -5.39
C LEU A 360 -2.22 -6.80 -6.45
N GLY A 361 -3.07 -5.78 -6.37
CA GLY A 361 -3.02 -4.68 -7.32
C GLY A 361 -1.73 -3.84 -7.27
N ALA A 362 -0.91 -3.94 -6.22
CA ALA A 362 0.44 -3.34 -6.19
C ALA A 362 1.45 -4.25 -6.89
N VAL A 363 1.38 -5.57 -6.65
CA VAL A 363 2.27 -6.56 -7.29
C VAL A 363 2.10 -6.57 -8.82
N TYR A 364 0.86 -6.40 -9.32
CA TYR A 364 0.63 -6.20 -10.76
C TYR A 364 1.31 -4.95 -11.31
N LEU A 365 1.33 -3.84 -10.56
CA LEU A 365 1.97 -2.61 -11.00
C LEU A 365 3.50 -2.73 -10.95
N ASN A 366 4.05 -3.43 -9.96
CA ASN A 366 5.48 -3.74 -9.90
C ASN A 366 5.91 -4.56 -11.13
N LEU A 367 5.13 -5.57 -11.51
CA LEU A 367 5.39 -6.34 -12.74
C LEU A 367 5.23 -5.47 -14.00
N ALA A 368 4.20 -4.61 -14.06
CA ALA A 368 4.01 -3.72 -15.20
C ALA A 368 5.20 -2.77 -15.40
N GLU A 369 5.71 -2.18 -14.31
CA GLU A 369 6.88 -1.30 -14.34
C GLU A 369 8.14 -2.05 -14.78
N ALA A 370 8.45 -3.19 -14.15
CA ALA A 370 9.62 -3.98 -14.53
C ALA A 370 9.53 -4.51 -15.98
N ALA A 371 8.33 -4.87 -16.45
CA ALA A 371 8.10 -5.26 -17.84
C ALA A 371 8.35 -4.08 -18.80
N ALA A 372 7.87 -2.88 -18.48
CA ALA A 372 8.06 -1.69 -19.31
C ALA A 372 9.54 -1.34 -19.46
N GLU A 373 10.29 -1.37 -18.35
CA GLU A 373 11.73 -1.08 -18.34
C GLU A 373 12.56 -2.16 -19.07
N CYS A 374 12.05 -3.39 -19.14
CA CYS A 374 12.59 -4.46 -20.00
C CYS A 374 12.15 -4.37 -21.48
N GLY A 375 11.44 -3.32 -21.89
CA GLY A 375 10.92 -3.16 -23.25
C GLY A 375 9.74 -4.06 -23.60
N LYS A 376 9.12 -4.73 -22.61
CA LYS A 376 7.96 -5.62 -22.78
C LYS A 376 6.65 -4.85 -22.65
N LEU A 377 6.48 -3.82 -23.48
CA LEU A 377 5.39 -2.84 -23.34
C LEU A 377 3.99 -3.47 -23.46
N ASP A 378 3.78 -4.44 -24.34
CA ASP A 378 2.47 -5.11 -24.44
C ASP A 378 2.08 -5.82 -23.13
N GLU A 379 3.05 -6.45 -22.47
CA GLU A 379 2.85 -7.12 -21.18
C GLU A 379 2.61 -6.08 -20.07
N ALA A 380 3.39 -4.99 -20.06
CA ALA A 380 3.19 -3.90 -19.12
C ALA A 380 1.77 -3.31 -19.23
N MET A 381 1.33 -3.00 -20.45
CA MET A 381 0.00 -2.43 -20.70
C MET A 381 -1.11 -3.41 -20.33
N LYS A 382 -0.93 -4.72 -20.54
CA LYS A 382 -1.88 -5.74 -20.06
C LYS A 382 -2.12 -5.63 -18.55
N TYR A 383 -1.07 -5.57 -17.74
CA TYR A 383 -1.20 -5.49 -16.29
C TYR A 383 -1.75 -4.13 -15.82
N VAL A 384 -1.40 -3.04 -16.50
CA VAL A 384 -2.02 -1.73 -16.26
C VAL A 384 -3.52 -1.76 -16.57
N ASN A 385 -3.92 -2.35 -17.71
CA ASN A 385 -5.32 -2.46 -18.10
C ASN A 385 -6.13 -3.34 -17.14
N ILE A 386 -5.55 -4.41 -16.57
CA ILE A 386 -6.21 -5.18 -15.49
C ILE A 386 -6.61 -4.27 -14.32
N ILE A 387 -5.73 -3.35 -13.89
CA ILE A 387 -6.04 -2.39 -12.83
C ILE A 387 -7.08 -1.36 -13.27
N ARG A 388 -7.01 -0.88 -14.53
CA ARG A 388 -7.97 0.07 -15.11
C ARG A 388 -9.36 -0.54 -15.23
N HIS A 389 -9.49 -1.79 -15.67
CA HIS A 389 -10.78 -2.48 -15.73
C HIS A 389 -11.42 -2.63 -14.37
N ARG A 390 -10.64 -3.01 -13.34
CA ARG A 390 -11.15 -3.04 -11.95
C ARG A 390 -11.67 -1.66 -11.53
N ALA A 391 -11.03 -0.59 -11.97
CA ALA A 391 -11.45 0.78 -11.68
C ALA A 391 -12.65 1.25 -12.52
N GLY A 392 -13.16 0.44 -13.45
CA GLY A 392 -14.34 0.75 -14.27
C GLY A 392 -14.07 1.22 -15.70
N PHE A 393 -12.80 1.32 -16.12
CA PHE A 393 -12.48 1.72 -17.49
C PHE A 393 -12.87 0.64 -18.51
N SER A 394 -13.50 1.08 -19.60
CA SER A 394 -13.90 0.21 -20.70
C SER A 394 -12.68 -0.27 -21.51
N PRO A 395 -12.70 -1.50 -22.07
CA PRO A 395 -11.71 -1.95 -23.06
C PRO A 395 -11.51 -1.03 -24.27
N LYS A 396 -12.49 -0.17 -24.56
CA LYS A 396 -12.37 0.83 -25.64
C LYS A 396 -11.29 1.88 -25.38
N VAL A 397 -10.89 2.07 -24.12
CA VAL A 397 -9.89 3.08 -23.70
C VAL A 397 -8.66 2.43 -23.05
N ASP A 398 -8.39 1.18 -23.43
CA ASP A 398 -7.17 0.48 -23.05
C ASP A 398 -5.94 1.23 -23.53
N VAL A 399 -4.96 1.31 -22.63
CA VAL A 399 -3.62 1.78 -23.01
C VAL A 399 -2.94 0.69 -23.85
N LYS A 400 -2.17 1.11 -24.84
CA LYS A 400 -1.47 0.26 -25.80
C LYS A 400 0.00 0.71 -25.89
N ALA A 401 0.87 -0.23 -26.28
CA ALA A 401 2.30 0.00 -26.45
C ALA A 401 2.63 1.09 -27.48
#